data_AF-A0A534JHM7-F1
#
_entry.id   AF-A0A534JHM7-F1
#
_cell.length_a   1.000
_cell.length_b   1.000
_cell.length_c   1.000
_cell.angle_alpha   90.00
_cell.angle_beta   90.00
_cell.angle_gamma   90.00
#
_symmetry.space_group_name_H-M   'P 1'
#
loop_
_entity.id
_entity.type
_entity.pdbx_description
1 polymer ?
#
loop_
_entity_poly.entity_id
_entity_poly.type
_entity_poly.pdbx_seq_one_letter_code
_entity_poly.pdbx_strand_id
1 'polypeptide(L)'
;MTFGASAILTVLSEAWIFVRWRASAFRDNFGRTLVLAVIPETVIVFVLVVAIQIVTRLRTTSPNEAEALVRAAEWMLLGSVSAPLIAFLGNRVSVLNEKTFGKAVVWAVLAEPLVIVCLVLAILELGRA
;
A
#
# COMPACT_ATOMS: atom_id res chain seq x y z
N MET A 1 -12.52 -4.42 10.50
CA MET A 1 -11.63 -3.30 10.90
C MET A 1 -10.34 -3.24 10.08
N THR A 2 -9.82 -4.37 9.60
CA THR A 2 -8.54 -4.49 8.88
C THR A 2 -8.42 -3.69 7.58
N PHE A 3 -9.44 -3.75 6.70
CA PHE A 3 -9.43 -3.05 5.41
C PHE A 3 -9.49 -1.52 5.56
N GLY A 4 -10.24 -1.03 6.55
CA GLY A 4 -10.36 0.40 6.84
C GLY A 4 -9.03 1.01 7.32
N ALA A 5 -8.26 0.27 8.13
CA ALA A 5 -6.94 0.72 8.56
C ALA A 5 -5.98 0.89 7.37
N SER A 6 -6.03 -0.04 6.41
CA SER A 6 -5.20 0.03 5.20
C SER A 6 -5.55 1.23 4.33
N ALA A 7 -6.83 1.54 4.17
CA ALA A 7 -7.30 2.71 3.44
C ALA A 7 -6.83 4.01 4.13
N ILE A 8 -6.97 4.11 5.45
CA ILE A 8 -6.52 5.28 6.22
C ILE A 8 -5.01 5.46 6.08
N LEU A 9 -4.22 4.40 6.24
CA LEU A 9 -2.77 4.45 6.11
C LEU A 9 -2.35 4.90 4.71
N THR A 10 -3.02 4.43 3.67
CA THR A 10 -2.73 4.82 2.28
C THR A 10 -3.03 6.30 2.04
N VAL A 11 -4.23 6.76 2.43
CA VAL A 11 -4.64 8.16 2.27
C VAL A 11 -3.73 9.11 3.07
N LEU A 12 -3.34 8.74 4.29
CA LEU A 12 -2.40 9.54 5.08
C LEU A 12 -1.01 9.60 4.43
N SER A 13 -0.57 8.51 3.81
CA SER A 13 0.70 8.43 3.10
C SER A 13 0.74 9.33 1.88
N GLU A 14 -0.33 9.32 1.08
CA GLU A 14 -0.51 10.23 -0.05
C GLU A 14 -0.57 11.69 0.39
N ALA A 15 -1.38 11.99 1.42
CA ALA A 15 -1.52 13.33 1.96
C ALA A 15 -0.16 13.90 2.41
N TRP A 16 0.68 13.06 3.02
CA TRP A 16 2.03 13.46 3.42
C TRP A 16 2.92 13.80 2.22
N ILE A 17 2.94 12.96 1.17
CA ILE A 17 3.69 13.23 -0.06
C ILE A 17 3.25 14.56 -0.67
N PHE A 18 1.94 14.80 -0.80
CA PHE A 18 1.42 16.04 -1.35
C PHE A 18 1.79 17.27 -0.51
N VAL A 19 1.64 17.21 0.82
CA VAL A 19 1.99 18.32 1.72
C VAL A 19 3.49 18.64 1.64
N ARG A 20 4.34 17.61 1.62
CA ARG A 20 5.81 17.76 1.55
C ARG A 20 6.24 18.48 0.28
N TRP A 21 5.75 18.03 -0.88
CA TRP A 21 6.22 18.52 -2.17
C TRP A 21 5.51 19.80 -2.63
N ARG A 22 4.27 20.05 -2.18
CA ARG A 22 3.59 21.34 -2.38
C ARG A 22 4.37 22.51 -1.79
N ALA A 23 5.11 22.30 -0.71
CA ALA A 23 5.99 23.31 -0.12
C ALA A 23 7.23 23.65 -0.98
N SER A 24 7.58 22.84 -2.00
CA SER A 24 8.88 22.88 -2.69
C SER A 24 8.87 23.37 -4.15
N ALA A 25 7.78 24.01 -4.60
CA ALA A 25 7.46 24.38 -6.01
C ALA A 25 6.58 23.35 -6.73
N PHE A 26 5.29 23.36 -6.38
CA PHE A 26 4.29 22.41 -6.86
C PHE A 26 4.12 22.39 -8.39
N ARG A 27 4.23 23.53 -9.08
CA ARG A 27 3.98 23.60 -10.54
C ARG A 27 5.05 22.90 -11.38
N ASP A 28 6.33 23.07 -11.04
CA ASP A 28 7.44 22.52 -11.82
C ASP A 28 7.67 21.02 -11.54
N ASN A 29 7.17 20.54 -10.41
CA ASN A 29 7.35 19.17 -9.93
C ASN A 29 6.07 18.36 -9.84
N PHE A 30 4.92 18.91 -10.27
CA PHE A 30 3.60 18.27 -10.12
C PHE A 30 3.58 16.83 -10.64
N GLY A 31 4.07 16.61 -11.86
CA GLY A 31 4.10 15.27 -12.46
C GLY A 31 4.97 14.28 -11.68
N ARG A 32 6.10 14.73 -11.15
CA ARG A 32 6.99 13.90 -10.32
C ARG A 32 6.36 13.56 -8.97
N THR A 33 5.68 14.54 -8.36
CA THR A 33 4.94 14.33 -7.11
C THR A 33 3.77 13.36 -7.31
N LEU A 34 3.05 13.45 -8.43
CA LEU A 34 1.98 12.51 -8.78
C LEU A 34 2.50 11.08 -8.86
N VAL A 35 3.63 10.86 -9.55
CA VAL A 35 4.22 9.52 -9.63
C VAL A 35 4.60 9.00 -8.25
N LEU A 36 5.16 9.82 -7.36
CA LEU A 36 5.47 9.36 -5.99
C LEU A 36 4.20 9.05 -5.17
N ALA A 37 3.12 9.81 -5.39
CA ALA A 37 1.85 9.61 -4.69
C ALA A 37 1.12 8.34 -5.14
N VAL A 38 1.33 7.86 -6.38
CA VAL A 38 0.69 6.64 -6.88
C VAL A 38 1.32 5.36 -6.31
N ILE A 39 2.55 5.41 -5.80
CA ILE A 39 3.25 4.21 -5.32
C ILE A 39 2.56 3.63 -4.07
N PRO A 40 2.20 4.41 -3.03
CA PRO A 40 1.40 3.89 -1.92
C PRO A 40 0.03 3.33 -2.35
N GLU A 41 -0.54 3.81 -3.46
CA GLU A 41 -1.86 3.40 -3.94
C GLU A 41 -1.90 1.92 -4.38
N THR A 42 -0.75 1.32 -4.73
CA THR A 42 -0.69 -0.12 -5.03
C THR A 42 -1.08 -0.98 -3.84
N VAL A 43 -0.79 -0.52 -2.62
CA VAL A 43 -1.13 -1.20 -1.36
C VAL A 43 -2.64 -1.32 -1.22
N ILE A 44 -3.39 -0.24 -1.49
CA ILE A 44 -4.85 -0.26 -1.37
C ILE A 44 -5.48 -1.17 -2.42
N VAL A 45 -4.91 -1.22 -3.63
CA VAL A 45 -5.37 -2.15 -4.68
C VAL A 45 -5.21 -3.60 -4.23
N PHE A 46 -4.05 -3.98 -3.69
CA PHE A 46 -3.84 -5.36 -3.20
C PHE A 46 -4.77 -5.73 -2.05
N VAL A 47 -4.97 -4.82 -1.10
CA VAL A 47 -5.91 -5.02 0.01
C VAL A 47 -7.34 -5.16 -0.49
N LEU A 48 -7.74 -4.36 -1.48
CA LEU A 48 -9.07 -4.42 -2.09
C LEU A 48 -9.32 -5.76 -2.79
N VAL A 49 -8.34 -6.27 -3.54
CA VAL A 49 -8.45 -7.58 -4.22
C VAL A 49 -8.73 -8.69 -3.21
N VAL A 50 -7.98 -8.74 -2.10
CA VAL A 50 -8.19 -9.74 -1.04
C VAL A 50 -9.53 -9.54 -0.35
N ALA A 51 -9.95 -8.29 -0.11
CA ALA A 51 -11.24 -7.98 0.49
C ALA A 51 -12.42 -8.52 -0.35
N ILE A 52 -12.38 -8.32 -1.67
CA ILE A 52 -13.41 -8.82 -2.59
C ILE A 52 -13.47 -10.34 -2.52
N GLN A 53 -12.32 -11.03 -2.57
CA GLN A 53 -12.26 -12.48 -2.47
C GLN A 53 -12.89 -12.99 -1.18
N ILE A 54 -12.58 -12.37 -0.04
CA ILE A 54 -13.18 -12.73 1.25
C ILE A 54 -14.70 -12.55 1.21
N VAL A 55 -15.19 -11.39 0.76
CA VAL A 55 -16.64 -11.11 0.71
C VAL A 55 -17.39 -12.11 -0.16
N THR A 56 -16.82 -12.54 -1.29
CA THR A 56 -17.45 -13.53 -2.16
C THR A 56 -17.60 -14.91 -1.52
N ARG A 57 -16.71 -15.28 -0.58
CA ARG A 57 -16.69 -16.60 0.05
C ARG A 57 -17.50 -16.68 1.34
N LEU A 58 -17.86 -15.54 1.95
CA LEU A 58 -18.59 -15.46 3.22
C LEU A 58 -19.93 -16.23 3.24
N ARG A 59 -20.54 -16.49 2.09
CA ARG A 59 -21.85 -17.16 2.02
C ARG A 59 -21.79 -18.68 2.18
N THR A 60 -20.64 -19.29 1.93
CA THR A 60 -20.48 -20.75 1.86
C THR A 60 -19.51 -21.30 2.90
N THR A 61 -19.06 -20.44 3.83
CA THR A 61 -17.90 -20.71 4.68
C THR A 61 -18.21 -21.72 5.79
N SER A 62 -17.42 -22.79 5.85
CA SER A 62 -17.36 -23.69 7.01
C SER A 62 -16.50 -23.10 8.15
N PRO A 63 -16.62 -23.56 9.41
CA PRO A 63 -15.85 -22.98 10.53
C PRO A 63 -14.32 -22.97 10.30
N ASN A 64 -13.78 -24.00 9.64
CA ASN A 64 -12.35 -24.09 9.32
C ASN A 64 -11.93 -23.10 8.22
N GLU A 65 -12.80 -22.84 7.25
CA GLU A 65 -12.55 -21.86 6.18
C GLU A 65 -12.61 -20.43 6.71
N ALA A 66 -13.46 -20.18 7.72
CA ALA A 66 -13.58 -18.87 8.34
C ALA A 66 -12.27 -18.42 9.01
N GLU A 67 -11.55 -19.34 9.66
CA GLU A 67 -10.24 -19.05 10.24
C GLU A 67 -9.21 -18.65 9.17
N ALA A 68 -9.21 -19.33 8.02
CA ALA A 68 -8.32 -19.01 6.90
C ALA A 68 -8.65 -17.64 6.26
N LEU A 69 -9.94 -17.28 6.14
CA LEU A 69 -10.35 -15.94 5.70
C LEU A 69 -9.89 -14.84 6.66
N VAL A 70 -9.98 -15.07 7.97
CA VAL A 70 -9.50 -14.13 8.99
C VAL A 70 -7.99 -13.96 8.90
N ARG A 71 -7.22 -15.05 8.80
CA ARG A 71 -5.76 -15.00 8.62
C ARG A 71 -5.35 -14.25 7.37
N ALA A 72 -6.05 -14.46 6.24
CA ALA A 72 -5.80 -13.70 5.02
C ALA A 72 -5.99 -12.19 5.23
N ALA A 73 -7.00 -11.78 6.00
CA ALA A 73 -7.22 -10.38 6.35
C ALA A 73 -6.14 -9.81 7.29
N GLU A 74 -5.61 -10.62 8.21
CA GLU A 74 -4.51 -10.25 9.10
C GLU A 74 -3.20 -10.02 8.34
N TRP A 75 -2.87 -10.90 7.39
CA TRP A 75 -1.70 -10.71 6.52
C TRP A 75 -1.76 -9.39 5.76
N MET A 76 -2.92 -9.04 5.21
CA MET A 76 -3.09 -7.76 4.50
C MET A 76 -3.03 -6.56 5.43
N LEU A 77 -3.45 -6.69 6.69
CA LEU A 77 -3.27 -5.64 7.68
C LEU A 77 -1.78 -5.37 7.93
N LEU A 78 -0.96 -6.41 8.07
CA LEU A 78 0.49 -6.24 8.20
C LEU A 78 1.11 -5.63 6.93
N GLY A 79 0.65 -6.07 5.76
CA GLY A 79 1.09 -5.53 4.48
C GLY A 79 0.79 -4.03 4.31
N SER A 80 -0.28 -3.54 4.94
CA SER A 80 -0.68 -2.12 4.86
C SER A 80 0.33 -1.14 5.46
N VAL A 81 1.23 -1.62 6.33
CA VAL A 81 2.35 -0.82 6.89
C VAL A 81 3.35 -0.42 5.81
N SER A 82 3.35 -1.08 4.65
CA SER A 82 4.16 -0.66 3.50
C SER A 82 3.79 0.72 2.97
N ALA A 83 2.52 1.13 2.98
CA ALA A 83 2.08 2.45 2.47
C ALA A 83 2.80 3.63 3.16
N PRO A 84 2.81 3.73 4.51
CA PRO A 84 3.56 4.79 5.19
C PRO A 84 5.07 4.65 5.02
N LEU A 85 5.60 3.43 4.86
CA LEU A 85 7.02 3.22 4.58
C LEU A 85 7.41 3.71 3.19
N ILE A 86 6.59 3.47 2.17
CA ILE A 86 6.77 3.98 0.79
C ILE A 86 6.81 5.51 0.82
N ALA A 87 5.85 6.15 1.48
CA ALA A 87 5.82 7.61 1.61
C ALA A 87 7.03 8.13 2.39
N PHE A 88 7.44 7.47 3.46
CA PHE A 88 8.60 7.86 4.26
C PHE A 88 9.91 7.77 3.46
N LEU A 89 10.12 6.67 2.73
CA LEU A 89 11.33 6.46 1.93
C LEU A 89 11.35 7.36 0.69
N GLY A 90 10.22 7.53 0.00
CA GLY A 90 10.10 8.43 -1.15
C GLY A 90 10.39 9.89 -0.82
N ASN A 91 10.15 10.31 0.43
CA ASN A 91 10.42 11.66 0.93
C ASN A 91 11.85 11.87 1.47
N ARG A 92 12.74 10.86 1.42
CA ARG A 92 14.13 11.01 1.90
C ARG A 92 14.98 11.94 1.05
N VAL A 93 14.59 12.18 -0.18
CA VAL A 93 15.28 13.13 -1.06
C VAL A 93 14.85 14.54 -0.68
N SER A 94 15.81 15.45 -0.46
CA SER A 94 15.53 16.83 -0.02
C SER A 94 15.03 17.74 -1.14
N VAL A 95 15.44 17.49 -2.39
CA VAL A 95 15.09 18.28 -3.58
C VAL A 95 14.65 17.36 -4.70
N LEU A 96 13.44 17.56 -5.22
CA LEU A 96 12.93 16.84 -6.38
C LEU A 96 13.41 17.56 -7.64
N ASN A 97 14.40 16.96 -8.31
CA ASN A 97 14.86 17.39 -9.63
C ASN A 97 15.01 16.16 -10.53
N GLU A 98 15.27 16.37 -11.81
CA GLU A 98 15.35 15.27 -12.79
C GLU A 98 16.42 14.23 -12.45
N LYS A 99 17.55 14.66 -11.86
CA LYS A 99 18.66 13.77 -11.48
C LYS A 99 18.37 12.96 -10.21
N THR A 100 17.62 13.53 -9.27
CA THR A 100 17.33 12.90 -7.96
C THR A 100 16.00 12.16 -7.94
N PHE A 101 15.11 12.43 -8.89
CA PHE A 101 13.79 11.82 -8.97
C PHE A 101 13.86 10.29 -9.08
N GLY A 102 14.72 9.76 -9.94
CA GLY A 102 14.91 8.31 -10.05
C GLY A 102 15.33 7.68 -8.72
N LYS A 103 16.21 8.35 -7.96
CA LYS A 103 16.60 7.91 -6.62
C LYS A 103 15.42 7.93 -5.65
N ALA A 104 14.57 8.96 -5.68
CA ALA A 104 13.36 9.03 -4.84
C ALA A 104 12.38 7.88 -5.14
N VAL A 105 12.18 7.56 -6.42
CA VAL A 105 11.34 6.44 -6.86
C VAL A 105 11.91 5.11 -6.36
N VAL A 106 13.22 4.87 -6.55
CA VAL A 106 13.86 3.64 -6.06
C VAL A 106 13.69 3.50 -4.55
N TRP A 107 13.86 4.57 -3.77
CA TRP A 107 13.62 4.53 -2.32
C TRP A 107 12.17 4.22 -1.97
N ALA A 108 11.21 4.84 -2.65
CA ALA A 108 9.79 4.59 -2.42
C ALA A 108 9.44 3.11 -2.67
N VAL A 109 9.92 2.54 -3.78
CA VAL A 109 9.63 1.16 -4.18
C VAL A 109 10.28 0.11 -3.26
N LEU A 110 11.33 0.45 -2.49
CA LEU A 110 11.96 -0.52 -1.58
C LEU A 110 11.03 -1.08 -0.49
N ALA A 111 9.97 -0.36 -0.14
CA ALA A 111 8.98 -0.82 0.84
C ALA A 111 7.84 -1.66 0.23
N GLU A 112 7.74 -1.69 -1.10
CA GLU A 112 6.69 -2.39 -1.84
C GLU A 112 6.76 -3.94 -1.74
N PRO A 113 7.96 -4.58 -1.71
CA PRO A 113 8.06 -6.02 -1.50
C PRO A 113 7.37 -6.53 -0.23
N LEU A 114 7.22 -5.70 0.82
CA LEU A 114 6.53 -6.08 2.05
C LEU A 114 5.05 -6.41 1.79
N VAL A 115 4.33 -5.57 1.05
CA VAL A 115 2.92 -5.84 0.73
C VAL A 115 2.76 -7.01 -0.22
N ILE A 116 3.71 -7.20 -1.14
CA ILE A 116 3.69 -8.34 -2.06
C ILE A 116 3.81 -9.66 -1.28
N VAL A 117 4.73 -9.75 -0.32
CA VAL A 117 4.87 -10.95 0.52
C VAL A 117 3.59 -11.21 1.32
N CYS A 118 3.02 -10.18 1.93
CA CYS A 118 1.75 -10.29 2.66
C CYS A 118 0.58 -10.70 1.75
N LEU A 119 0.54 -10.19 0.51
CA LEU A 119 -0.45 -10.57 -0.50
C LEU A 119 -0.31 -12.04 -0.88
N VAL A 120 0.90 -12.53 -1.10
CA VAL A 120 1.15 -13.95 -1.41
C VAL A 120 0.69 -14.83 -0.25
N LEU A 121 1.02 -14.47 1.00
CA LEU A 121 0.56 -15.21 2.18
C LEU A 121 -0.96 -15.19 2.29
N ALA A 122 -1.62 -14.05 2.05
CA ALA A 122 -3.08 -13.96 2.06
C ALA A 122 -3.72 -14.84 0.98
N ILE A 123 -3.16 -14.87 -0.24
CA ILE A 123 -3.66 -15.72 -1.33
C ILE A 123 -3.46 -17.21 -1.00
N LEU A 124 -2.34 -17.57 -0.38
CA LEU A 124 -2.10 -18.96 0.05
C LEU A 124 -3.10 -19.41 1.10
N GLU A 125 -3.44 -18.56 2.08
CA GLU A 125 -4.49 -18.86 3.07
C GLU A 125 -5.87 -18.92 2.41
N LEU A 126 -6.17 -18.03 1.45
CA LEU A 126 -7.40 -18.10 0.65
C LEU A 126 -7.48 -19.35 -0.22
N GLY A 127 -6.37 -19.98 -0.58
CA GLY A 127 -6.35 -21.27 -1.28
C GLY A 127 -6.65 -22.46 -0.37
N ARG A 128 -6.56 -22.28 0.95
CA ARG A 128 -6.89 -23.29 1.97
C ARG A 128 -8.32 -23.17 2.49
N ALA A 129 -8.89 -21.96 2.40
CA ALA A 129 -10.31 -21.66 2.59
C ALA A 129 -11.15 -22.03 1.36
#